data_AF-A0A496WY62-F1
#
_entry.id   AF-A0A496WY62-F1
#
_cell.length_a   1.000
_cell.length_b   1.000
_cell.length_c   1.000
_cell.angle_alpha   90.00
_cell.angle_beta   90.00
_cell.angle_gamma   90.00
#
_symmetry.space_group_name_H-M   'P 1'
#
loop_
_entity.id
_entity.type
_entity.pdbx_description
1 polymer ?
#
loop_
_entity_poly.entity_id
_entity_poly.type
_entity_poly.pdbx_seq_one_letter_code
_entity_poly.pdbx_strand_id
1 'polypeptide(L)'
;MNTSSEPKETVASLRTTWFHRIEHLHQTVTENSGLECAARCTARCCPKSTTIQDPVHAVGHVAIMLPFEREYLLSKTGITQEQLQYAPLEITPDINIDIGYITSAKPCPYLTADHECGIHSIRPLDCRSFPLIPFFNLDGTIAFRVDIECPSAKTLSAAHQEKLIGVWTDLLPELPMNYRILYNVL
;
A
#
# COMPACT_ATOMS: atom_id res chain seq x y z
N MET A 1 -17.63 -40.56 13.18
CA MET A 1 -16.71 -39.95 12.20
C MET A 1 -17.45 -38.78 11.58
N ASN A 2 -17.23 -37.56 12.09
CA ASN A 2 -17.78 -36.34 11.51
C ASN A 2 -16.60 -35.52 10.99
N THR A 3 -16.26 -35.72 9.72
CA THR A 3 -15.41 -34.78 8.98
C THR A 3 -16.29 -33.62 8.56
N SER A 4 -16.38 -32.61 9.42
CA SER A 4 -16.77 -31.26 9.01
C SER A 4 -15.69 -30.78 8.06
N SER A 5 -15.87 -30.97 6.75
CA SER A 5 -15.01 -30.36 5.74
C SER A 5 -15.28 -28.86 5.78
N GLU A 6 -14.39 -28.08 6.38
CA GLU A 6 -14.39 -26.63 6.20
C GLU A 6 -14.46 -26.32 4.70
N PRO A 7 -15.32 -25.38 4.27
CA PRO A 7 -15.42 -25.05 2.85
C PRO A 7 -14.05 -24.63 2.35
N LYS A 8 -13.54 -25.34 1.33
CA LYS A 8 -12.27 -24.96 0.67
C LYS A 8 -12.37 -23.52 0.20
N GLU A 9 -11.50 -22.69 0.72
CA GLU A 9 -11.39 -21.31 0.31
C GLU A 9 -11.06 -21.24 -1.19
N THR A 10 -11.76 -20.36 -1.92
CA THR A 10 -11.55 -20.18 -3.37
C THR A 10 -10.98 -18.80 -3.64
N VAL A 11 -10.26 -18.64 -4.75
CA VAL A 11 -9.75 -17.34 -5.22
C VAL A 11 -10.86 -16.29 -5.28
N ALA A 12 -12.05 -16.66 -5.78
CA ALA A 12 -13.19 -15.76 -5.89
C ALA A 12 -13.73 -15.29 -4.52
N SER A 13 -13.79 -16.21 -3.55
CA SER A 13 -14.19 -15.90 -2.18
C SER A 13 -13.19 -14.96 -1.51
N LEU A 14 -11.89 -15.29 -1.58
CA LEU A 14 -10.81 -14.44 -1.06
C LEU A 14 -10.83 -13.05 -1.65
N ARG A 15 -10.94 -12.95 -2.98
CA ARG A 15 -11.02 -11.66 -3.67
C ARG A 15 -12.16 -10.80 -3.15
N THR A 16 -13.35 -11.40 -2.97
CA THR A 16 -14.53 -10.70 -2.45
C THR A 16 -14.28 -10.19 -1.02
N THR A 17 -13.72 -11.05 -0.16
CA THR A 17 -13.35 -10.67 1.21
C THR A 17 -12.33 -9.52 1.24
N TRP A 18 -11.29 -9.61 0.41
CA TRP A 18 -10.27 -8.55 0.32
C TRP A 18 -10.82 -7.25 -0.24
N PHE A 19 -11.71 -7.29 -1.24
CA PHE A 19 -12.34 -6.08 -1.77
C PHE A 19 -13.14 -5.35 -0.70
N HIS A 20 -13.94 -6.07 0.09
CA HIS A 20 -14.65 -5.48 1.23
C HIS A 20 -13.69 -4.89 2.27
N ARG A 21 -12.59 -5.59 2.55
CA ARG A 21 -11.56 -5.11 3.48
C ARG A 21 -10.90 -3.82 2.99
N ILE A 22 -10.54 -3.75 1.71
CA ILE A 22 -9.96 -2.55 1.08
C ILE A 22 -10.95 -1.38 1.11
N GLU A 23 -12.22 -1.63 0.77
CA GLU A 23 -13.28 -0.61 0.85
C GLU A 23 -13.43 -0.07 2.27
N HIS A 24 -13.39 -0.95 3.28
CA HIS A 24 -13.42 -0.53 4.68
C HIS A 24 -12.19 0.31 5.06
N LEU A 25 -10.98 -0.15 4.71
CA LEU A 25 -9.73 0.58 4.98
C LEU A 25 -9.73 1.99 4.38
N HIS A 26 -10.30 2.14 3.18
CA HIS A 26 -10.45 3.45 2.53
C HIS A 26 -11.35 4.43 3.29
N GLN A 27 -12.29 3.93 4.08
CA GLN A 27 -13.20 4.73 4.91
C GLN A 27 -12.60 5.05 6.29
N THR A 28 -11.74 4.18 6.83
CA THR A 28 -11.18 4.31 8.18
C THR A 28 -10.08 5.36 8.29
N VAL A 29 -9.30 5.57 7.23
CA VAL A 29 -8.18 6.54 7.20
C VAL A 29 -8.63 7.86 6.55
N THR A 30 -9.43 8.63 7.29
CA THR A 30 -10.01 9.91 6.81
C THR A 30 -9.67 11.12 7.69
N GLU A 31 -9.03 10.91 8.83
CA GLU A 31 -8.61 11.99 9.73
C GLU A 31 -7.50 12.86 9.13
N ASN A 32 -7.42 14.11 9.59
CA ASN A 32 -6.34 15.02 9.20
C ASN A 32 -4.99 14.44 9.65
N SER A 33 -4.11 14.15 8.69
CA SER A 33 -2.79 13.56 8.98
C SER A 33 -1.86 14.48 9.77
N GLY A 34 -2.15 15.78 9.79
CA GLY A 34 -1.25 16.83 10.29
C GLY A 34 -0.13 17.16 9.29
N LEU A 35 -0.01 16.42 8.19
CA LEU A 35 1.03 16.65 7.21
C LEU A 35 0.82 17.98 6.48
N GLU A 36 1.84 18.83 6.48
CA GLU A 36 1.88 20.09 5.73
C GLU A 36 2.25 19.88 4.26
N CYS A 37 1.70 18.83 3.62
CA CYS A 37 2.07 18.40 2.27
C CYS A 37 1.98 19.53 1.25
N ALA A 38 0.93 20.35 1.30
CA ALA A 38 0.75 21.49 0.38
C ALA A 38 1.88 22.53 0.52
N ALA A 39 2.25 22.88 1.75
CA ALA A 39 3.26 23.92 2.02
C ALA A 39 4.69 23.42 1.81
N ARG A 40 4.96 22.12 2.04
CA ARG A 40 6.33 21.59 2.08
C ARG A 40 6.72 20.76 0.87
N CYS A 41 5.76 20.14 0.19
CA CYS A 41 6.02 19.32 -1.00
C CYS A 41 4.98 19.52 -2.11
N THR A 42 4.15 20.57 -2.05
CA THR A 42 3.06 20.86 -3.01
C THR A 42 2.07 19.71 -3.19
N ALA A 43 1.89 18.88 -2.14
CA ALA A 43 1.02 17.69 -2.14
C ALA A 43 1.35 16.66 -3.23
N ARG A 44 2.58 16.69 -3.77
CA ARG A 44 3.09 15.70 -4.71
C ARG A 44 3.63 14.50 -3.94
N CYS A 45 2.72 13.71 -3.37
CA CYS A 45 3.06 12.54 -2.56
C CYS A 45 3.68 11.37 -3.36
N CYS A 46 3.82 11.52 -4.68
CA CYS A 46 4.47 10.54 -5.55
C CYS A 46 5.85 11.05 -5.97
N PRO A 47 6.85 10.16 -6.16
CA PRO A 47 8.18 10.56 -6.58
C PRO A 47 8.11 11.39 -7.85
N LYS A 48 8.70 12.60 -7.82
CA LYS A 48 8.99 13.37 -9.03
C LYS A 48 9.92 12.52 -9.88
N SER A 49 9.37 11.80 -10.85
CA SER A 49 10.12 11.37 -12.03
C SER A 49 10.32 12.61 -12.91
N THR A 50 11.21 13.49 -12.47
CA THR A 50 11.84 14.45 -13.36
C THR A 50 13.32 14.23 -13.17
N THR A 51 13.87 13.36 -14.00
CA THR A 51 15.30 13.25 -14.31
C THR A 51 16.19 13.47 -13.09
N ILE A 52 16.51 12.39 -12.36
CA ILE A 52 17.39 12.41 -11.18
C ILE A 52 18.66 13.22 -11.52
N GLN A 53 18.70 14.49 -11.08
CA GLN A 53 19.91 15.30 -11.11
C GLN A 53 20.68 15.16 -9.79
N ASP A 54 20.04 14.67 -8.74
CA ASP A 54 20.70 14.31 -7.48
C ASP A 54 19.95 13.17 -6.74
N PRO A 55 20.54 11.97 -6.65
CA PRO A 55 19.99 10.83 -5.91
C PRO A 55 19.70 11.11 -4.43
N VAL A 56 20.34 12.13 -3.84
CA VAL A 56 20.20 12.49 -2.42
C VAL A 56 18.84 13.11 -2.09
N HIS A 57 18.08 13.57 -3.09
CA HIS A 57 16.79 14.25 -2.90
C HIS A 57 15.57 13.44 -3.38
N ALA A 58 15.78 12.18 -3.78
CA ALA A 58 14.69 11.32 -4.23
C ALA A 58 13.95 10.74 -3.02
N VAL A 59 12.77 11.29 -2.69
CA VAL A 59 11.85 10.65 -1.73
C VAL A 59 11.27 9.40 -2.38
N GLY A 60 11.99 8.28 -2.24
CA GLY A 60 11.69 7.00 -2.86
C GLY A 60 10.83 6.13 -1.96
N HIS A 61 9.55 6.44 -1.81
CA HIS A 61 8.63 5.46 -1.23
C HIS A 61 8.18 4.48 -2.31
N VAL A 62 8.49 3.21 -2.09
CA VAL A 62 7.87 2.10 -2.83
C VAL A 62 6.51 1.86 -2.20
N ALA A 63 5.45 1.92 -2.99
CA ALA A 63 4.12 1.56 -2.53
C ALA A 63 3.82 0.12 -2.90
N ILE A 64 3.52 -0.70 -1.90
CA ILE A 64 3.23 -2.13 -2.07
C ILE A 64 1.76 -2.35 -1.78
N MET A 65 1.05 -2.95 -2.72
CA MET A 65 -0.39 -3.14 -2.62
C MET A 65 -0.71 -4.39 -1.80
N LEU A 66 -1.78 -4.30 -1.00
CA LEU A 66 -2.33 -5.44 -0.27
C LEU A 66 -2.76 -6.57 -1.23
N PRO A 67 -2.96 -7.81 -0.73
CA PRO A 67 -3.57 -8.87 -1.52
C PRO A 67 -4.86 -8.39 -2.20
N PHE A 68 -4.98 -8.65 -3.50
CA PHE A 68 -6.07 -8.20 -4.38
C PHE A 68 -6.28 -6.68 -4.52
N GLU A 69 -5.48 -5.82 -3.88
CA GLU A 69 -5.62 -4.35 -4.02
C GLU A 69 -5.25 -3.87 -5.43
N ARG A 70 -4.33 -4.59 -6.11
CA ARG A 70 -4.09 -4.40 -7.54
C ARG A 70 -5.36 -4.59 -8.38
N GLU A 71 -6.04 -5.73 -8.22
CA GLU A 71 -7.28 -6.02 -8.96
C GLU A 71 -8.38 -5.02 -8.61
N TYR A 72 -8.49 -4.65 -7.34
CA TYR A 72 -9.42 -3.63 -6.88
C TYR A 72 -9.19 -2.31 -7.61
N LEU A 73 -7.96 -1.81 -7.63
CA LEU A 73 -7.62 -0.56 -8.30
C LEU A 73 -7.86 -0.61 -9.81
N LEU A 74 -7.46 -1.71 -10.48
CA LEU A 74 -7.72 -1.90 -11.90
C LEU A 74 -9.22 -1.90 -12.20
N SER A 75 -10.05 -2.46 -11.32
CA SER A 75 -11.52 -2.46 -11.50
C SER A 75 -12.17 -1.08 -11.32
N LYS A 76 -11.52 -0.16 -10.60
CA LYS A 76 -12.03 1.18 -10.29
C LYS A 76 -11.40 2.28 -11.15
N THR A 77 -10.43 1.93 -11.99
CA THR A 77 -9.64 2.88 -12.76
C THR A 77 -9.56 2.47 -14.23
N GLY A 78 -9.10 3.37 -15.09
CA GLY A 78 -8.86 3.08 -16.52
C GLY A 78 -7.46 2.53 -16.83
N ILE A 79 -6.68 2.18 -15.80
CA ILE A 79 -5.30 1.69 -15.97
C ILE A 79 -5.33 0.21 -16.36
N THR A 80 -4.50 -0.17 -17.33
CA THR A 80 -4.38 -1.56 -17.78
C THR A 80 -3.40 -2.35 -16.92
N GLN A 81 -3.47 -3.68 -16.99
CA GLN A 81 -2.61 -4.57 -16.21
C GLN A 81 -1.12 -4.36 -16.45
N GLU A 82 -0.74 -3.96 -17.66
CA GLU A 82 0.64 -3.76 -18.12
C GLU A 82 1.27 -2.47 -17.60
N GLN A 83 0.42 -1.49 -17.24
CA GLN A 83 0.87 -0.19 -16.74
C GLN A 83 1.29 -0.24 -15.27
N LEU A 84 0.94 -1.31 -14.54
CA LEU A 84 1.23 -1.46 -13.13
C LEU A 84 2.15 -2.66 -12.89
N GLN A 85 3.25 -2.43 -12.18
CA GLN A 85 4.20 -3.49 -11.83
C GLN A 85 3.56 -4.47 -10.87
N TYR A 86 3.96 -5.73 -10.96
CA TYR A 86 3.44 -6.77 -10.10
C TYR A 86 4.50 -7.82 -9.77
N ALA A 87 4.28 -8.52 -8.66
CA ALA A 87 5.07 -9.66 -8.21
C ALA A 87 4.13 -10.80 -7.83
N PRO A 88 4.51 -12.06 -8.10
CA PRO A 88 3.71 -13.21 -7.70
C PRO A 88 3.72 -13.34 -6.17
N LEU A 89 2.57 -13.70 -5.63
CA LEU A 89 2.36 -13.98 -4.22
C LEU A 89 1.58 -15.28 -4.06
N GLU A 90 2.20 -16.25 -3.39
CA GLU A 90 1.53 -17.45 -2.94
C GLU A 90 0.81 -17.15 -1.61
N ILE A 91 -0.53 -17.17 -1.62
CA ILE A 91 -1.37 -17.04 -0.41
C ILE A 91 -1.47 -18.39 0.29
N THR A 92 -1.73 -19.44 -0.48
CA THR A 92 -1.73 -20.85 -0.07
C THR A 92 -1.13 -21.69 -1.21
N PRO A 93 -0.75 -22.96 -0.98
CA PRO A 93 -0.19 -23.81 -2.04
C PRO A 93 -1.06 -23.91 -3.30
N ASP A 94 -2.38 -23.74 -3.17
CA ASP A 94 -3.34 -23.81 -4.28
C ASP A 94 -3.75 -22.43 -4.83
N ILE A 95 -3.33 -21.34 -4.19
CA ILE A 95 -3.78 -19.97 -4.50
C ILE A 95 -2.58 -19.03 -4.66
N ASN A 96 -2.30 -18.70 -5.92
CA ASN A 96 -1.31 -17.72 -6.33
C ASN A 96 -2.00 -16.49 -6.94
N ILE A 97 -1.56 -15.31 -6.55
CA ILE A 97 -2.06 -14.02 -7.07
C ILE A 97 -0.90 -13.12 -7.46
N ASP A 98 -1.20 -12.04 -8.18
CA ASP A 98 -0.25 -10.97 -8.46
C ASP A 98 -0.51 -9.77 -7.56
N ILE A 99 0.45 -9.42 -6.70
CA ILE A 99 0.39 -8.16 -5.95
C ILE A 99 0.97 -7.02 -6.77
N GLY A 100 0.36 -5.85 -6.69
CA GLY A 100 0.86 -4.66 -7.37
C GLY A 100 1.89 -3.92 -6.52
N TYR A 101 2.81 -3.22 -7.17
CA TYR A 101 3.70 -2.29 -6.49
C TYR A 101 4.09 -1.13 -7.41
N ILE A 102 4.52 -0.02 -6.80
CA ILE A 102 4.96 1.19 -7.47
C ILE A 102 6.33 1.56 -6.92
N THR A 103 7.33 1.69 -7.79
CA THR A 103 8.69 2.12 -7.43
C THR A 103 9.01 3.46 -8.08
N SER A 104 10.10 4.09 -7.65
CA SER A 104 10.64 5.28 -8.31
C SER A 104 11.25 5.00 -9.70
N ALA A 105 11.42 3.73 -10.08
CA ALA A 105 11.99 3.36 -11.37
C ALA A 105 11.06 3.64 -12.56
N LYS A 106 9.75 3.74 -12.32
CA LYS A 106 8.75 4.07 -13.34
C LYS A 106 7.79 5.15 -12.82
N PRO A 107 7.30 6.05 -13.68
CA PRO A 107 6.24 6.97 -13.29
C PRO A 107 5.03 6.20 -12.75
N CYS A 108 4.45 6.67 -11.64
CA CYS A 108 3.22 6.09 -11.11
C CYS A 108 2.11 6.19 -12.16
N PRO A 109 1.45 5.08 -12.52
CA PRO A 109 0.47 5.07 -13.61
C PRO A 109 -0.80 5.86 -13.28
N TYR A 110 -1.01 6.19 -11.99
CA TYR A 110 -2.16 6.93 -11.52
C TYR A 110 -1.95 8.45 -11.46
N LEU A 111 -0.84 8.96 -12.00
CA LEU A 111 -0.59 10.40 -12.04
C LEU A 111 -1.40 11.08 -13.16
N THR A 112 -1.98 12.24 -12.84
CA THR A 112 -2.56 13.15 -13.83
C THR A 112 -1.44 13.85 -14.62
N ALA A 113 -1.82 14.58 -15.68
CA ALA A 113 -0.88 15.42 -16.44
C ALA A 113 -0.17 16.45 -15.54
N ASP A 114 -0.83 16.90 -14.48
CA ASP A 114 -0.30 17.87 -13.51
C ASP A 114 0.54 17.22 -12.39
N HIS A 115 0.81 15.91 -12.50
CA HIS A 115 1.56 15.11 -11.53
C HIS A 115 0.87 14.99 -10.16
N GLU A 116 -0.47 15.03 -10.16
CA GLU A 116 -1.28 14.77 -8.98
C GLU A 116 -1.77 13.32 -8.98
N CYS A 117 -2.06 12.76 -7.81
CA CYS A 117 -2.59 11.41 -7.71
C CYS A 117 -4.08 11.38 -8.14
N GLY A 118 -4.39 10.83 -9.31
CA GLY A 118 -5.75 10.71 -9.83
C GLY A 118 -6.65 9.73 -9.06
N ILE A 119 -6.07 8.92 -8.18
CA ILE A 119 -6.78 7.94 -7.34
C ILE A 119 -6.73 8.29 -5.86
N HIS A 120 -6.52 9.55 -5.49
CA HIS A 120 -6.26 9.96 -4.11
C HIS A 120 -7.26 9.38 -3.08
N SER A 121 -8.55 9.29 -3.43
CA SER A 121 -9.63 8.76 -2.59
C SER A 121 -9.61 7.24 -2.40
N ILE A 122 -8.93 6.50 -3.28
CA ILE A 122 -8.84 5.03 -3.28
C ILE A 122 -7.39 4.55 -3.34
N ARG A 123 -6.42 5.40 -2.99
CA ARG A 123 -4.98 5.05 -3.05
C ARG A 123 -4.65 3.84 -2.15
N PRO A 124 -3.64 3.04 -2.50
CA PRO A 124 -3.21 1.88 -1.71
C PRO A 124 -3.04 2.21 -0.23
N LEU A 125 -3.29 1.24 0.67
CA LEU A 125 -3.07 1.44 2.11
C LEU A 125 -1.66 1.95 2.41
N ASP A 126 -0.65 1.43 1.70
CA ASP A 126 0.74 1.85 1.86
C ASP A 126 0.94 3.33 1.50
N CYS A 127 0.39 3.77 0.36
CA CYS A 127 0.37 5.19 -0.02
C CYS A 127 -0.38 6.07 1.00
N ARG A 128 -1.40 5.54 1.69
CA ARG A 128 -2.12 6.27 2.75
C ARG A 128 -1.29 6.41 4.01
N SER A 129 -0.42 5.45 4.26
CA SER A 129 0.34 5.36 5.49
C SER A 129 1.57 6.24 5.45
N PHE A 130 2.10 6.51 4.25
CA PHE A 130 3.23 7.41 4.07
C PHE A 130 3.03 8.78 4.77
N PRO A 131 4.00 9.26 5.58
CA PRO A 131 5.37 8.78 5.71
C PRO A 131 5.61 7.70 6.78
N LEU A 132 4.58 7.14 7.39
CA LEU A 132 4.71 5.98 8.26
C LEU A 132 4.84 4.71 7.42
N ILE A 133 6.04 4.12 7.44
CA ILE A 133 6.39 2.93 6.66
C ILE A 133 6.34 1.71 7.61
N PRO A 134 5.46 0.73 7.36
CA PRO A 134 5.52 -0.54 8.07
C PRO A 134 6.72 -1.37 7.58
N PHE A 135 7.21 -2.27 8.43
CA PHE A 135 8.12 -3.33 8.05
C PHE A 135 7.84 -4.56 8.91
N PHE A 136 8.05 -5.75 8.33
CA PHE A 136 7.73 -6.99 9.02
C PHE A 136 9.00 -7.65 9.56
N ASN A 137 9.00 -8.06 10.82
CA ASN A 137 10.10 -8.81 11.41
C ASN A 137 10.07 -10.27 10.94
N LEU A 138 11.19 -10.98 11.14
CA LEU A 138 11.32 -12.40 10.75
C LEU A 138 10.34 -13.31 11.50
N ASP A 139 9.88 -12.91 12.69
CA ASP A 139 8.86 -13.62 13.47
C ASP A 139 7.43 -13.31 13.00
N GLY A 140 7.28 -12.49 11.96
CA GLY A 140 6.00 -12.05 11.42
C GLY A 140 5.38 -10.85 12.13
N THR A 141 5.97 -10.33 13.21
CA THR A 141 5.46 -9.11 13.85
C THR A 141 5.68 -7.89 12.94
N ILE A 142 4.94 -6.82 13.20
CA ILE A 142 5.04 -5.56 12.45
C ILE A 142 5.67 -4.49 13.32
N ALA A 143 6.54 -3.69 12.71
CA ALA A 143 7.09 -2.49 13.29
C ALA A 143 7.01 -1.34 12.28
N PHE A 144 7.29 -0.12 12.73
CA PHE A 144 7.07 1.07 11.93
C PHE A 144 8.25 2.02 12.04
N ARG A 145 8.52 2.71 10.95
CA ARG A 145 9.46 3.84 10.91
C ARG A 145 8.84 5.01 10.17
N VAL A 146 9.25 6.21 10.51
CA VAL A 146 8.86 7.40 9.75
C VAL A 146 9.94 7.67 8.70
N ASP A 147 9.53 7.87 7.46
CA ASP A 147 10.42 8.28 6.38
C ASP A 147 11.01 9.67 6.68
N ILE A 148 12.32 9.72 6.86
CA ILE A 148 13.04 10.96 7.18
C ILE A 148 13.20 11.89 5.97
N GLU A 149 13.07 11.36 4.76
CA GLU A 149 13.18 12.11 3.51
C GLU A 149 11.86 12.82 3.16
N CYS A 150 10.74 12.42 3.77
CA CYS A 150 9.49 13.14 3.62
C CYS A 150 9.59 14.55 4.25
N PRO A 151 9.45 15.65 3.48
CA PRO A 151 9.56 17.00 4.02
C PRO A 151 8.50 17.33 5.08
N SER A 152 7.37 16.62 5.05
CA SER A 152 6.25 16.78 5.99
C SER A 152 6.27 15.78 7.16
N ALA A 153 7.23 14.85 7.22
CA ALA A 153 7.28 13.82 8.28
C ALA A 153 7.28 14.41 9.69
N LYS A 154 7.98 15.53 9.90
CA LYS A 154 8.05 16.22 11.20
C LYS A 154 6.71 16.80 11.67
N THR A 155 5.73 16.90 10.77
CA THR A 155 4.38 17.43 11.05
C THR A 155 3.33 16.32 11.15
N LEU A 156 3.72 15.05 10.93
CA LEU A 156 2.81 13.93 11.12
C LEU A 156 2.28 13.93 12.56
N SER A 157 0.96 13.97 12.71
CA SER A 157 0.35 14.00 14.04
C SER A 157 0.47 12.63 14.72
N ALA A 158 0.73 12.64 16.03
CA ALA A 158 0.81 11.41 16.83
C ALA A 158 -0.50 10.61 16.79
N ALA A 159 -1.65 11.28 16.87
CA ALA A 159 -2.96 10.63 16.78
C ALA A 159 -3.18 9.91 15.44
N HIS A 160 -2.80 10.54 14.32
CA HIS A 160 -2.89 9.90 13.02
C HIS A 160 -1.91 8.74 12.88
N GLN A 161 -0.70 8.89 13.42
CA GLN A 161 0.29 7.82 13.45
C GLN A 161 -0.24 6.60 14.23
N GLU A 162 -0.78 6.81 15.44
CA GLU A 162 -1.40 5.75 16.26
C GLU A 162 -2.55 5.05 15.53
N LYS A 163 -3.39 5.83 14.83
CA LYS A 163 -4.48 5.28 13.99
C LYS A 163 -3.94 4.37 12.89
N LEU A 164 -2.93 4.82 12.13
CA LEU A 164 -2.32 4.02 11.06
C LEU A 164 -1.65 2.76 11.61
N ILE A 165 -0.95 2.86 12.74
CA ILE A 165 -0.38 1.70 13.44
C ILE A 165 -1.48 0.70 13.80
N GLY A 166 -2.60 1.18 14.36
CA GLY A 166 -3.75 0.33 14.68
C GLY A 166 -4.31 -0.38 13.44
N VAL A 167 -4.52 0.35 12.35
CA VAL A 167 -5.03 -0.20 11.08
C VAL A 167 -4.13 -1.34 10.57
N TRP A 168 -2.82 -1.12 10.53
CA TRP A 168 -1.87 -2.15 10.09
C TRP A 168 -1.77 -3.34 11.05
N THR A 169 -1.87 -3.08 12.36
CA THR A 169 -1.83 -4.12 13.39
C THR A 169 -3.08 -5.00 13.32
N ASP A 170 -4.25 -4.42 13.11
CA ASP A 170 -5.52 -5.13 12.93
C ASP A 170 -5.53 -5.94 11.62
N LEU A 171 -4.83 -5.45 10.59
CA LEU A 171 -4.67 -6.14 9.31
C LEU A 171 -3.69 -7.31 9.39
N LEU A 172 -2.73 -7.28 10.32
CA LEU A 172 -1.63 -8.24 10.41
C LEU A 172 -2.08 -9.71 10.35
N PRO A 173 -3.11 -10.17 11.09
CA PRO A 173 -3.55 -11.57 11.06
C PRO A 173 -3.97 -12.05 9.66
N GLU A 174 -4.44 -11.13 8.81
CA GLU A 174 -4.94 -11.41 7.46
C GLU A 174 -3.82 -11.42 6.41
N LEU A 175 -2.64 -10.89 6.74
CA LEU A 175 -1.51 -10.83 5.82
C LEU A 175 -0.73 -12.16 5.86
N PRO A 176 -0.66 -12.92 4.77
CA PRO A 176 0.10 -14.17 4.75
C PRO A 176 1.59 -13.91 4.94
N MET A 177 2.33 -14.87 5.51
CA MET A 177 3.77 -14.70 5.78
C MET A 177 4.56 -14.37 4.50
N ASN A 178 4.19 -14.99 3.37
CA ASN A 178 4.82 -14.71 2.07
C ASN A 178 4.64 -13.25 1.65
N TYR A 179 3.50 -12.62 1.96
CA TYR A 179 3.30 -11.19 1.70
C TYR A 179 4.24 -10.35 2.57
N ARG A 180 4.35 -10.67 3.86
CA ARG A 180 5.20 -9.95 4.82
C ARG A 180 6.68 -10.00 4.40
N ILE A 181 7.13 -11.16 3.93
CA ILE A 181 8.48 -11.35 3.39
C ILE A 181 8.67 -10.52 2.11
N LEU A 182 7.73 -10.64 1.17
CA LEU A 182 7.79 -9.92 -0.10
C LEU A 182 7.78 -8.39 0.10
N TYR A 183 6.98 -7.91 1.05
CA TYR A 183 6.88 -6.48 1.38
C TYR A 183 8.23 -5.88 1.78
N ASN A 184 9.08 -6.63 2.50
CA ASN A 184 10.39 -6.13 2.92
C ASN A 184 11.45 -6.12 1.81
N VAL A 185 11.21 -6.85 0.71
CA VAL A 185 12.18 -7.07 -0.37
C VAL A 185 11.93 -6.13 -1.55
N LEU A 186 10.69 -5.72 -1.78
CA LEU A 186 10.29 -4.76 -2.81
C LEU A 186 10.67 -3.32 -2.43
#